data_AF-A0A7C6AKU0-F1
#
_entry.id   AF-A0A7C6AKU0-F1
#
_cell.length_a   1.000
_cell.length_b   1.000
_cell.length_c   1.000
_cell.angle_alpha   90.00
_cell.angle_beta   90.00
_cell.angle_gamma   90.00
#
_symmetry.space_group_name_H-M   'P 1'
#
loop_
_entity.id
_entity.type
_entity.pdbx_description
1 polymer ?
#
loop_
_entity_poly.entity_id
_entity_poly.type
_entity_poly.pdbx_seq_one_letter_code
_entity_poly.pdbx_strand_id
1 'polypeptide(L)'
;MPVRVRPPAQAKMMKLDKIFLITFLTLSVIFLAINSCRPKGEFLAEEEQLEETIEEEETEPPAKPTPKMTEDLYIDLTARSALLWDKYKDEPEKAQQEVDNLYFKAGVSWKDYKEFESKLAPQEREALQKKIMEYMQKIIHEYR
;
A
#
# COMPACT_ATOMS: atom_id res chain seq x y z
N MET A 1 32.52 -29.89 -55.40
CA MET A 1 31.34 -29.75 -54.52
C MET A 1 31.30 -28.31 -54.01
N PRO A 2 30.15 -27.60 -54.06
CA PRO A 2 30.11 -26.15 -53.90
C PRO A 2 30.08 -25.68 -52.43
N VAL A 3 30.78 -24.58 -52.17
CA VAL A 3 30.84 -23.86 -50.89
C VAL A 3 29.55 -23.07 -50.69
N ARG A 4 28.81 -23.37 -49.61
CA ARG A 4 27.61 -22.60 -49.22
C ARG A 4 28.01 -21.36 -48.42
N VAL A 5 27.89 -20.19 -49.05
CA VAL A 5 27.93 -18.89 -48.37
C VAL A 5 26.53 -18.58 -47.83
N ARG A 6 26.43 -18.28 -46.53
CA ARG A 6 25.16 -17.95 -45.84
C ARG A 6 24.96 -16.43 -45.88
N PRO A 7 23.79 -15.88 -46.27
CA PRO A 7 23.57 -14.44 -46.27
C PRO A 7 23.27 -13.93 -44.85
N PRO A 8 23.58 -12.65 -44.53
CA PRO A 8 23.18 -12.04 -43.26
C PRO A 8 21.69 -11.70 -43.27
N ALA A 9 20.97 -12.20 -42.27
CA ALA A 9 19.62 -11.77 -41.96
C ALA A 9 19.68 -10.39 -41.29
N GLN A 10 19.29 -9.35 -42.02
CA GLN A 10 18.99 -8.03 -41.47
C GLN A 10 17.50 -7.74 -41.65
N ALA A 11 16.98 -6.90 -40.76
CA ALA A 11 15.67 -6.22 -40.79
C ALA A 11 14.45 -6.98 -40.23
N LYS A 12 14.25 -6.88 -38.91
CA LYS A 12 12.90 -6.82 -38.31
C LYS A 12 12.90 -6.20 -36.90
N MET A 13 13.40 -4.98 -36.74
CA MET A 13 13.45 -4.30 -35.44
C MET A 13 13.04 -2.82 -35.58
N MET A 14 11.76 -2.53 -35.91
CA MET A 14 11.22 -1.15 -35.89
C MET A 14 9.70 -1.04 -35.64
N LYS A 15 8.98 -2.15 -35.41
CA LYS A 15 7.51 -2.12 -35.23
C LYS A 15 7.07 -2.08 -33.76
N LEU A 16 7.89 -2.58 -32.83
CA LEU A 16 7.54 -2.61 -31.42
C LEU A 16 7.62 -1.23 -30.75
N ASP A 17 8.59 -0.39 -31.14
CA ASP A 17 8.81 0.93 -30.53
C ASP A 17 7.66 1.90 -30.79
N LYS A 18 7.02 1.81 -31.96
CA LYS A 18 5.86 2.67 -32.30
C LYS A 18 4.63 2.30 -31.48
N ILE A 19 4.43 1.01 -31.20
CA ILE A 19 3.32 0.54 -30.38
C ILE A 19 3.55 0.96 -28.93
N PHE A 20 4.78 0.81 -28.42
CA PHE A 20 5.15 1.26 -27.07
C PHE A 20 5.03 2.78 -26.89
N LEU A 21 5.40 3.56 -27.91
CA LEU A 21 5.27 5.02 -27.85
C LEU A 21 3.80 5.46 -27.85
N ILE A 22 2.94 4.80 -28.64
CA ILE A 22 1.50 5.10 -28.66
C ILE A 22 0.84 4.72 -27.34
N THR A 23 1.15 3.55 -26.77
CA THR A 23 0.59 3.13 -25.47
C THR A 23 1.06 4.02 -24.33
N PHE A 24 2.31 4.45 -24.35
CA PHE A 24 2.82 5.40 -23.35
C PHE A 24 2.16 6.77 -23.46
N LEU A 25 1.95 7.27 -24.69
CA LEU A 25 1.29 8.56 -24.93
C LEU A 25 -0.18 8.54 -24.45
N THR A 26 -0.93 7.48 -24.73
CA THR A 26 -2.34 7.37 -24.29
C THR A 26 -2.47 7.25 -22.78
N LEU A 27 -1.60 6.48 -22.12
CA LEU A 27 -1.56 6.37 -20.66
C LEU A 27 -1.25 7.73 -20.00
N SER A 28 -0.34 8.51 -20.58
CA SER A 28 0.04 9.82 -20.05
C SER A 28 -1.08 10.85 -20.15
N VAL A 29 -1.87 10.83 -21.25
CA VAL A 29 -3.05 11.70 -21.41
C VAL A 29 -4.15 11.36 -20.41
N ILE A 30 -4.38 10.07 -20.14
CA ILE A 30 -5.36 9.61 -19.14
C ILE A 30 -4.96 10.07 -17.74
N PHE A 31 -3.67 9.96 -17.38
CA PHE A 31 -3.16 10.45 -16.10
C PHE A 31 -3.32 11.97 -15.93
N LEU A 32 -3.12 12.76 -17.00
CA LEU A 32 -3.34 14.21 -16.96
C LEU A 32 -4.82 14.58 -16.77
N ALA A 33 -5.73 13.80 -17.38
CA ALA A 33 -7.17 14.02 -17.26
C ALA A 33 -7.68 13.75 -15.83
N ILE A 34 -7.15 12.72 -15.16
CA ILE A 34 -7.55 12.36 -13.79
C ILE A 34 -7.07 13.42 -12.77
N ASN A 35 -5.87 13.97 -12.95
CA ASN A 35 -5.35 15.00 -12.04
C ASN A 35 -5.95 16.39 -12.23
N SER A 36 -6.63 16.66 -13.35
CA SER A 36 -7.24 17.97 -13.64
C SER A 36 -8.67 18.11 -13.08
N CYS A 37 -9.28 17.04 -12.58
CA CYS A 37 -10.61 17.06 -11.99
C CYS A 37 -10.55 16.85 -10.46
N ARG A 38 -10.08 17.86 -9.72
CA ARG A 38 -10.43 17.98 -8.30
C ARG A 38 -11.57 18.99 -8.13
N PRO A 39 -12.76 18.61 -7.65
CA PRO A 39 -13.70 19.57 -7.14
C PRO A 39 -13.13 20.23 -5.87
N LYS A 40 -13.07 21.56 -5.89
CA LYS A 40 -12.93 22.42 -4.72
C LYS A 40 -14.19 22.28 -3.87
N GLY A 41 -14.02 22.00 -2.58
CA GLY A 41 -15.06 22.09 -1.56
C GLY A 41 -14.43 22.48 -0.23
N GLU A 42 -14.47 23.77 0.05
CA GLU A 42 -14.14 24.42 1.33
C GLU A 42 -15.37 24.48 2.24
N PHE A 43 -15.10 24.70 3.54
CA PHE A 43 -15.96 25.35 4.56
C PHE A 43 -17.10 24.49 5.17
N LEU A 44 -17.45 24.53 6.46
CA LEU A 44 -17.08 25.37 7.62
C LEU A 44 -17.74 24.77 8.90
N ALA A 45 -17.33 25.28 10.07
CA ALA A 45 -18.08 25.50 11.32
C ALA A 45 -18.58 24.28 12.12
N GLU A 46 -18.16 24.03 13.37
CA GLU A 46 -18.38 24.77 14.64
C GLU A 46 -19.61 24.23 15.41
N GLU A 47 -19.46 24.19 16.74
CA GLU A 47 -20.44 23.83 17.81
C GLU A 47 -20.77 22.32 17.93
N GLU A 48 -20.90 21.70 19.09
CA GLU A 48 -21.32 22.21 20.39
C GLU A 48 -20.89 21.24 21.51
N GLN A 49 -20.54 21.78 22.67
CA GLN A 49 -20.49 21.08 23.96
C GLN A 49 -21.90 20.64 24.36
N LEU A 50 -22.09 19.42 24.84
CA LEU A 50 -22.96 19.19 26.00
C LEU A 50 -22.64 17.84 26.66
N GLU A 51 -22.20 17.90 27.91
CA GLU A 51 -22.35 16.83 28.88
C GLU A 51 -23.85 16.60 29.12
N GLU A 52 -24.33 15.36 29.00
CA GLU A 52 -25.43 14.90 29.83
C GLU A 52 -25.27 13.43 30.17
N THR A 53 -25.09 13.19 31.46
CA THR A 53 -25.03 11.91 32.16
C THR A 53 -26.37 11.21 32.09
N ILE A 54 -26.41 9.97 31.55
CA ILE A 54 -27.44 8.98 31.88
C ILE A 54 -26.73 7.62 32.00
N GLU A 55 -26.62 7.11 33.23
CA GLU A 55 -26.40 5.69 33.51
C GLU A 55 -27.69 4.93 33.16
N GLU A 56 -27.64 4.02 32.19
CA GLU A 56 -28.53 2.86 32.14
C GLU A 56 -27.74 1.63 31.64
N GLU A 57 -27.75 0.62 32.50
CA GLU A 57 -27.12 -0.68 32.40
C GLU A 57 -27.88 -1.58 31.42
N GLU A 58 -27.33 -1.85 30.23
CA GLU A 58 -27.76 -3.01 29.43
C GLU A 58 -26.64 -3.47 28.47
N THR A 59 -25.83 -4.43 28.92
CA THR A 59 -24.95 -5.34 28.14
C THR A 59 -24.41 -4.82 26.81
N GLU A 60 -23.44 -3.91 26.89
CA GLU A 60 -22.59 -3.52 25.75
C GLU A 60 -21.62 -4.67 25.39
N PRO A 61 -21.55 -5.17 24.14
CA PRO A 61 -20.33 -5.83 23.69
C PRO A 61 -19.18 -4.82 23.81
N PRO A 62 -18.00 -5.21 24.32
CA PRO A 62 -17.00 -4.27 24.83
C PRO A 62 -16.62 -3.23 23.78
N ALA A 63 -16.87 -1.96 24.10
CA ALA A 63 -16.26 -0.82 23.46
C ALA A 63 -14.75 -1.07 23.32
N LYS A 64 -14.23 -1.14 22.09
CA LYS A 64 -12.80 -0.97 21.84
C LYS A 64 -12.54 0.50 21.49
N PRO A 65 -12.19 1.38 22.45
CA PRO A 65 -11.56 2.63 22.09
C PRO A 65 -10.06 2.38 21.77
N THR A 66 -9.79 2.32 20.47
CA THR A 66 -8.55 2.66 19.74
C THR A 66 -7.30 1.78 19.86
N PRO A 67 -6.69 1.50 18.70
CA PRO A 67 -5.56 2.33 18.23
C PRO A 67 -5.84 3.01 16.88
N LYS A 68 -5.68 4.34 16.79
CA LYS A 68 -5.71 5.13 15.53
C LYS A 68 -4.44 4.95 14.67
N MET A 69 -3.79 3.80 14.74
CA MET A 69 -2.39 3.53 14.34
C MET A 69 -1.35 4.07 15.34
N THR A 70 -0.49 3.18 15.84
CA THR A 70 0.70 3.48 16.66
C THR A 70 1.96 3.08 15.91
N GLU A 71 3.13 3.55 16.36
CA GLU A 71 4.40 3.17 15.74
C GLU A 71 4.63 1.65 15.75
N ASP A 72 4.40 1.00 16.89
CA ASP A 72 4.58 -0.45 17.03
C ASP A 72 3.62 -1.24 16.12
N LEU A 73 2.37 -0.77 16.00
CA LEU A 73 1.39 -1.40 15.12
C LEU A 73 1.75 -1.20 13.64
N TYR A 74 2.24 -0.01 13.28
CA TYR A 74 2.74 0.25 11.92
C TYR A 74 3.94 -0.65 11.60
N ILE A 75 4.87 -0.81 12.55
CA ILE A 75 6.04 -1.70 12.40
C ILE A 75 5.58 -3.14 12.19
N ASP A 76 4.69 -3.65 13.04
CA ASP A 76 4.19 -5.02 12.96
C ASP A 76 3.47 -5.29 11.64
N LEU A 77 2.51 -4.44 11.28
CA LEU A 77 1.75 -4.57 10.03
C LEU A 77 2.64 -4.50 8.80
N THR A 78 3.58 -3.55 8.75
CA THR A 78 4.48 -3.39 7.60
C THR A 78 5.40 -4.59 7.44
N ALA A 79 6.01 -5.03 8.55
CA ALA A 79 6.92 -6.18 8.55
C ALA A 79 6.21 -7.46 8.13
N ARG A 80 5.06 -7.76 8.74
CA ARG A 80 4.27 -8.97 8.41
C ARG A 80 3.74 -8.92 6.99
N SER A 81 3.30 -7.75 6.50
CA SER A 81 2.87 -7.59 5.11
C SER A 81 4.00 -7.91 4.14
N ALA A 82 5.21 -7.37 4.38
CA ALA A 82 6.37 -7.64 3.53
C ALA A 82 6.73 -9.13 3.50
N LEU A 83 6.65 -9.81 4.65
CA LEU A 83 6.92 -11.25 4.74
C LEU A 83 5.82 -12.11 4.09
N LEU A 84 4.56 -11.68 4.13
CA LEU A 84 3.46 -12.33 3.40
C LEU A 84 3.66 -12.24 1.88
N TRP A 85 4.09 -11.07 1.39
CA TRP A 85 4.42 -10.89 -0.02
C TRP A 85 5.61 -11.73 -0.47
N ASP A 86 6.62 -11.92 0.39
CA ASP A 86 7.75 -12.81 0.09
C ASP A 86 7.33 -14.29 0.12
N LYS A 87 6.56 -14.70 1.15
CA LYS A 87 6.06 -16.08 1.32
C LYS A 87 5.19 -16.53 0.15
N TYR A 88 4.31 -15.64 -0.32
CA TYR A 88 3.37 -15.90 -1.41
C TYR A 88 3.77 -15.18 -2.71
N LYS A 89 5.08 -14.98 -2.94
CA LYS A 89 5.58 -14.28 -4.14
C LYS A 89 5.12 -14.88 -5.48
N ASP A 90 4.85 -16.18 -5.50
CA ASP A 90 4.37 -16.91 -6.67
C ASP A 90 2.82 -16.97 -6.74
N GLU A 91 2.13 -16.52 -5.69
CA GLU A 91 0.66 -16.50 -5.53
C GLU A 91 0.18 -15.09 -5.08
N PRO A 92 0.29 -14.05 -5.92
CA PRO A 92 0.04 -12.66 -5.50
C PRO A 92 -1.39 -12.39 -5.02
N GLU A 93 -2.39 -13.12 -5.55
CA GLU A 93 -3.79 -13.02 -5.08
C GLU A 93 -3.94 -13.51 -3.64
N LYS A 94 -3.22 -14.58 -3.28
CA LYS A 94 -3.20 -15.13 -1.92
C LYS A 94 -2.41 -14.23 -0.98
N ALA A 95 -1.30 -13.66 -1.44
CA ALA A 95 -0.56 -12.64 -0.70
C ALA A 95 -1.48 -11.47 -0.33
N GLN A 96 -2.23 -10.94 -1.31
CA GLN A 96 -3.18 -9.86 -1.09
C GLN A 96 -4.27 -10.25 -0.07
N GLN A 97 -4.88 -11.43 -0.21
CA GLN A 97 -5.90 -11.90 0.74
C GLN A 97 -5.38 -12.01 2.18
N GLU A 98 -4.17 -12.53 2.35
CA GLU A 98 -3.54 -12.67 3.67
C GLU A 98 -3.18 -11.32 4.28
N VAL A 99 -2.71 -10.38 3.45
CA VAL A 99 -2.47 -9.00 3.87
C VAL A 99 -3.79 -8.33 4.26
N ASP A 100 -4.85 -8.42 3.45
CA ASP A 100 -6.16 -7.84 3.80
C ASP A 100 -6.70 -8.41 5.12
N ASN A 101 -6.55 -9.72 5.33
CA ASN A 101 -6.91 -10.38 6.58
C ASN A 101 -6.08 -9.88 7.77
N LEU A 102 -4.79 -9.59 7.58
CA LEU A 102 -3.92 -9.01 8.60
C LEU A 102 -4.43 -7.63 9.05
N TYR A 103 -4.70 -6.72 8.10
CA TYR A 103 -5.23 -5.38 8.40
C TYR A 103 -6.62 -5.45 9.04
N PHE A 104 -7.49 -6.32 8.55
CA PHE A 104 -8.82 -6.54 9.11
C PHE A 104 -8.76 -7.01 10.57
N LYS A 105 -7.91 -8.00 10.88
CA LYS A 105 -7.73 -8.50 12.26
C LYS A 105 -7.17 -7.44 13.20
N ALA A 106 -6.30 -6.57 12.70
CA ALA A 106 -5.77 -5.43 13.45
C ALA A 106 -6.80 -4.31 13.67
N GLY A 107 -7.94 -4.34 12.98
CA GLY A 107 -8.94 -3.28 13.03
C GLY A 107 -8.45 -1.96 12.45
N VAL A 108 -7.48 -2.01 11.54
CA VAL A 108 -6.85 -0.82 10.93
C VAL A 108 -7.36 -0.64 9.53
N SER A 109 -7.91 0.55 9.24
CA SER A 109 -8.28 0.90 7.87
C SER A 109 -7.05 1.35 7.07
N TRP A 110 -7.11 1.20 5.75
CA TRP A 110 -6.08 1.75 4.87
C TRP A 110 -5.90 3.27 5.04
N LYS A 111 -6.99 3.98 5.34
CA LYS A 111 -6.96 5.42 5.59
C LYS A 111 -6.09 5.75 6.81
N ASP A 112 -6.28 5.04 7.93
CA ASP A 112 -5.52 5.27 9.17
C ASP A 112 -4.03 4.99 8.97
N TYR A 113 -3.70 3.92 8.22
CA TYR A 113 -2.33 3.60 7.85
C TYR A 113 -1.65 4.72 7.05
N LYS A 114 -2.33 5.20 6.00
CA LYS A 114 -1.79 6.29 5.16
C LYS A 114 -1.74 7.62 5.90
N GLU A 115 -2.68 7.88 6.79
CA GLU A 115 -2.67 9.08 7.63
C GLU A 115 -1.46 9.07 8.57
N PHE A 116 -1.17 7.95 9.23
CA PHE A 116 0.05 7.81 10.04
C PHE A 116 1.31 8.03 9.21
N GLU A 117 1.43 7.36 8.07
CA GLU A 117 2.61 7.47 7.19
C GLU A 117 2.84 8.93 6.72
N SER A 118 1.76 9.65 6.41
CA SER A 118 1.84 11.03 5.92
C SER A 118 2.28 12.06 6.98
N LYS A 119 2.14 11.74 8.26
CA LYS A 119 2.57 12.61 9.38
C LYS A 119 4.06 12.47 9.69
N LEU A 120 4.73 11.43 9.20
CA LEU A 120 6.13 11.15 9.52
C LEU A 120 7.09 12.08 8.79
N ALA A 121 7.97 12.73 9.55
CA ALA A 121 9.10 13.45 9.00
C ALA A 121 10.07 12.48 8.29
N PRO A 122 10.88 12.94 7.31
CA PRO A 122 11.85 12.07 6.63
C PRO A 122 12.80 11.32 7.58
N GLN A 123 13.28 11.99 8.63
CA GLN A 123 14.17 11.39 9.63
C GLN A 123 13.48 10.29 10.45
N GLU A 124 12.20 10.49 10.80
CA GLU A 124 11.41 9.50 11.52
C GLU A 124 11.14 8.28 10.65
N ARG A 125 10.86 8.46 9.34
CA ARG A 125 10.71 7.36 8.39
C ARG A 125 11.96 6.49 8.29
N GLU A 126 13.14 7.10 8.24
CA GLU A 126 14.40 6.34 8.22
C GLU A 126 14.62 5.55 9.51
N ALA A 127 14.30 6.14 10.67
CA ALA A 127 14.38 5.45 11.95
C ALA A 127 13.37 4.29 12.04
N LEU A 128 12.12 4.51 11.60
CA LEU A 128 11.09 3.48 11.52
C LEU A 128 11.48 2.34 10.58
N GLN A 129 12.06 2.66 9.41
CA GLN A 129 12.51 1.64 8.46
C GLN A 129 13.55 0.70 9.08
N LYS A 130 14.46 1.23 9.89
CA LYS A 130 15.43 0.40 10.64
C LYS A 130 14.72 -0.52 11.62
N LYS A 131 13.78 0.02 12.42
CA LYS A 131 12.98 -0.78 13.35
C LYS A 131 12.18 -1.88 12.64
N ILE A 132 11.60 -1.58 11.48
CA ILE A 132 10.89 -2.55 10.63
C ILE A 132 11.82 -3.68 10.20
N MET A 133 13.01 -3.35 9.67
CA MET A 133 13.97 -4.38 9.23
C MET A 133 14.44 -5.25 10.40
N GLU A 134 14.73 -4.66 11.56
CA GLU A 134 15.10 -5.42 12.77
C GLU A 134 13.96 -6.33 13.24
N TYR A 135 12.72 -5.83 13.22
CA TYR A 135 11.55 -6.62 13.59
C TYR A 135 11.29 -7.76 12.60
N MET A 136 11.38 -7.50 11.29
CA MET A 136 11.29 -8.53 10.25
C MET A 136 12.29 -9.65 10.49
N GLN A 137 13.55 -9.34 10.82
CA GLN A 137 14.56 -10.35 11.12
C GLN A 137 14.19 -11.20 12.34
N LYS A 138 13.53 -10.62 13.35
CA LYS A 138 13.05 -11.37 14.53
C LYS A 138 11.95 -12.35 14.15
N ILE A 139 10.98 -11.95 13.31
CA ILE A 139 9.80 -12.75 13.01
C ILE A 139 9.89 -13.57 11.71
N ILE A 140 10.96 -13.45 10.92
CA ILE A 140 11.10 -14.12 9.61
C ILE A 140 10.89 -15.64 9.66
N HIS A 141 11.24 -16.27 10.78
CA HIS A 141 11.10 -17.71 10.98
C HIS A 141 9.63 -18.17 11.02
N GLU A 142 8.67 -17.27 11.29
CA GLU A 142 7.23 -17.57 11.24
C GLU A 142 6.70 -17.73 9.79
N TYR A 143 7.48 -17.27 8.79
CA TYR A 143 7.03 -17.13 7.40
C TYR A 143 7.81 -18.00 6.39
N ARG A 144 8.79 -18.79 6.88
CA ARG A 144 9.57 -19.73 6.06
C ARG A 144 8.91 -21.09 5.92
#